data_AF-A0A534JM79-F1
#
_entry.id   AF-A0A534JM79-F1
#
_cell.length_a   1.000
_cell.length_b   1.000
_cell.length_c   1.000
_cell.angle_alpha   90.00
_cell.angle_beta   90.00
_cell.angle_gamma   90.00
#
_symmetry.space_group_name_H-M   'P 1'
#
loop_
_entity.id
_entity.type
_entity.pdbx_description
1 polymer ?
#
loop_
_entity_poly.entity_id
_entity_poly.type
_entity_poly.pdbx_seq_one_letter_code
_entity_poly.pdbx_strand_id
1 'polypeptide(L)'
;MPHETGIQQRAIVGRRITFADSELVTKYTLPFVDASWKVPFIVLDLLGGPPRILAGPLHLDGTRLRTPEPRAALRPIESVPTEDFRSLVHYDPWWAFRGVSGVDRTWIQAIFGTNIARSFHHEGKSLKIHDLRFADGMDRLEAVIAKDEFFRVNEFQAGEIDLLELRRSSHVGPNNHPTLRPAKAL
;
A
#
# COMPACT_ATOMS: atom_id res chain seq x y z
N MET A 1 13.71 -13.38 -24.31
CA MET A 1 12.90 -13.44 -23.08
C MET A 1 12.42 -12.02 -22.82
N PRO A 2 11.12 -11.71 -22.78
CA PRO A 2 10.68 -10.40 -22.31
C PRO A 2 11.14 -10.28 -20.85
N HIS A 3 11.86 -9.22 -20.50
CA HIS A 3 12.05 -8.90 -19.09
C HIS A 3 10.65 -8.70 -18.50
N GLU A 4 10.35 -9.37 -17.39
CA GLU A 4 9.29 -8.90 -16.49
C GLU A 4 9.73 -7.51 -16.02
N THR A 5 9.31 -6.47 -16.73
CA THR A 5 9.60 -5.07 -16.39
C THR A 5 8.74 -4.67 -15.20
N GLY A 6 9.25 -3.74 -14.39
CA GLY A 6 8.52 -3.19 -13.25
C GLY A 6 8.94 -3.74 -11.89
N ILE A 7 8.48 -3.04 -10.85
CA ILE A 7 8.87 -3.20 -9.46
C ILE A 7 7.69 -3.77 -8.69
N GLN A 8 7.86 -4.95 -8.09
CA GLN A 8 6.87 -5.52 -7.17
C GLN A 8 6.89 -4.80 -5.82
N GLN A 9 5.73 -4.55 -5.21
CA GLN A 9 5.64 -3.88 -3.92
C GLN A 9 6.39 -4.64 -2.81
N ARG A 10 6.38 -5.98 -2.86
CA ARG A 10 7.15 -6.79 -1.91
C ARG A 10 8.66 -6.56 -2.02
N ALA A 11 9.17 -6.22 -3.19
CA ALA A 11 10.60 -6.00 -3.41
C ALA A 11 11.12 -4.73 -2.72
N ILE A 12 10.24 -3.79 -2.38
CA ILE A 12 10.57 -2.46 -1.82
C ILE A 12 10.33 -2.33 -0.31
N VAL A 13 9.91 -3.41 0.35
CA VAL A 13 9.71 -3.45 1.81
C VAL A 13 11.05 -3.48 2.54
N GLY A 14 11.16 -2.77 3.66
CA GLY A 14 12.34 -2.82 4.53
C GLY A 14 13.62 -2.27 3.88
N ARG A 15 13.50 -1.42 2.86
CA ARG A 15 14.64 -0.92 2.08
C ARG A 15 15.19 0.38 2.64
N ARG A 16 16.45 0.66 2.30
CA ARG A 16 17.03 1.98 2.46
C ARG A 16 16.68 2.84 1.25
N ILE A 17 16.31 4.08 1.50
CA ILE A 17 16.05 5.09 0.50
C ILE A 17 17.19 6.12 0.55
N THR A 18 17.91 6.26 -0.56
CA THR A 18 18.87 7.34 -0.78
C THR A 18 18.13 8.54 -1.37
N PHE A 19 18.08 9.63 -0.61
CA PHE A 19 17.62 10.96 -1.03
C PHE A 19 18.81 11.73 -1.63
N ALA A 20 18.57 12.92 -2.18
CA ALA A 20 19.64 13.77 -2.70
C ALA A 20 20.66 14.21 -1.65
N ASP A 21 20.25 14.33 -0.38
CA ASP A 21 21.03 14.91 0.71
C ASP A 21 21.27 13.94 1.89
N SER A 22 20.67 12.75 1.87
CA SER A 22 20.66 11.85 3.03
C SER A 22 20.20 10.43 2.69
N GLU A 23 20.21 9.55 3.69
CA GLU A 23 19.70 8.18 3.58
C GLU A 23 18.75 7.88 4.75
N LEU A 24 17.65 7.19 4.47
CA LEU A 24 16.66 6.75 5.46
C LEU A 24 16.39 5.25 5.33
N VAL A 25 15.98 4.63 6.42
CA VAL A 25 15.52 3.23 6.45
C VAL A 25 14.00 3.23 6.60
N THR A 26 13.30 2.54 5.71
CA THR A 26 11.85 2.30 5.86
C THR A 26 11.59 0.93 6.44
N LYS A 27 10.51 0.84 7.21
CA LYS A 27 9.87 -0.44 7.55
C LYS A 27 8.99 -0.89 6.38
N TYR A 28 8.14 0.01 5.90
CA TYR A 28 7.28 -0.21 4.74
C TYR A 28 7.29 1.00 3.81
N THR A 29 7.14 0.73 2.51
CA THR A 29 7.01 1.71 1.44
C THR A 29 5.68 1.40 0.75
N LEU A 30 4.71 2.32 0.84
CA LEU A 30 3.31 2.08 0.47
C LEU A 30 2.87 3.11 -0.58
N PRO A 31 2.97 2.77 -1.88
CA PRO A 31 2.42 3.59 -2.95
C PRO A 31 0.89 3.68 -2.82
N PHE A 32 0.36 4.89 -2.96
CA PHE A 32 -1.08 5.12 -3.11
C PHE A 32 -1.39 5.27 -4.59
N VAL A 33 -2.47 4.64 -5.05
CA VAL A 33 -2.84 4.58 -6.46
C VAL A 33 -4.23 5.17 -6.65
N ASP A 34 -4.40 6.01 -7.67
CA ASP A 34 -5.70 6.56 -8.04
C ASP A 34 -6.45 5.68 -9.06
N ALA A 35 -7.69 6.06 -9.40
CA ALA A 35 -8.50 5.33 -10.38
C ALA A 35 -7.90 5.32 -11.81
N SER A 36 -6.97 6.23 -12.11
CA SER A 36 -6.23 6.28 -13.36
C SER A 36 -4.95 5.43 -13.33
N TRP A 37 -4.77 4.62 -12.28
CA TRP A 37 -3.60 3.76 -12.06
C TRP A 37 -2.29 4.53 -11.86
N LYS A 38 -2.37 5.83 -11.58
CA LYS A 38 -1.20 6.66 -11.26
C LYS A 38 -0.90 6.62 -9.77
N VAL A 39 0.36 6.83 -9.44
CA VAL A 39 0.86 6.95 -8.06
C VAL A 39 1.05 8.42 -7.73
N PRO A 40 0.05 9.12 -7.16
CA PRO A 40 0.22 10.52 -6.77
C PRO A 40 1.24 10.73 -5.65
N PHE A 41 1.39 9.75 -4.75
CA PHE A 41 2.38 9.78 -3.69
C PHE A 41 2.64 8.40 -3.09
N ILE A 42 3.72 8.31 -2.32
CA ILE A 42 4.13 7.11 -1.58
C ILE A 42 4.21 7.49 -0.10
N VAL A 43 3.60 6.67 0.76
CA VAL A 43 3.78 6.76 2.21
C VAL A 43 4.96 5.91 2.63
N LEU A 44 5.92 6.54 3.30
CA LEU A 44 7.10 5.92 3.88
C LEU A 44 6.86 5.73 5.38
N ASP A 45 6.69 4.49 5.83
CA ASP A 45 6.73 4.15 7.25
C ASP A 45 8.20 4.04 7.68
N LEU A 46 8.71 5.07 8.35
CA LEU A 46 10.12 5.23 8.67
C LEU A 46 10.49 4.46 9.94
N LEU A 47 11.68 3.89 9.98
CA LEU A 47 12.19 3.30 11.22
C LEU A 47 12.54 4.42 12.22
N GLY A 48 11.84 4.46 13.36
CA GLY A 48 12.12 5.38 14.46
C GLY A 48 11.46 6.77 14.35
N GLY A 49 10.47 6.95 13.48
CA GLY A 49 9.71 8.19 13.37
C GLY A 49 8.30 7.99 12.83
N PRO A 50 7.46 9.05 12.79
CA PRO A 50 6.15 8.95 12.18
C PRO A 50 6.28 8.81 10.66
N PRO A 51 5.31 8.19 9.98
CA PRO A 51 5.33 8.09 8.53
C PRO A 51 5.37 9.44 7.83
N ARG A 52 5.87 9.43 6.59
CA ARG A 52 6.02 10.61 5.75
C ARG A 52 5.53 10.37 4.34
N ILE A 53 5.09 11.43 3.68
CA ILE A 53 4.69 11.43 2.27
C ILE A 53 5.89 11.85 1.43
N LEU A 54 6.22 11.00 0.47
CA LEU A 54 7.07 11.31 -0.67
C LEU A 54 6.16 11.57 -1.87
N ALA A 55 6.19 12.78 -2.41
CA ALA A 55 5.57 13.13 -3.67
C ALA A 55 6.69 13.35 -4.68
N GLY A 56 6.87 12.42 -5.62
CA GLY A 56 7.98 12.43 -6.56
C GLY A 56 8.43 11.03 -6.95
N PRO A 57 9.39 10.93 -7.88
CA PRO A 57 9.84 9.65 -8.40
C PRO A 57 10.60 8.84 -7.34
N LEU A 58 10.42 7.52 -7.39
CA LEU A 58 11.13 6.55 -6.57
C LEU A 58 11.54 5.38 -7.44
N HIS A 59 12.84 5.09 -7.47
CA HIS A 59 13.40 4.03 -8.30
C HIS A 59 14.02 2.94 -7.45
N LEU A 60 13.98 1.70 -7.92
CA LEU A 60 14.74 0.59 -7.34
C LEU A 60 16.06 0.43 -8.09
N ASP A 61 17.18 0.71 -7.41
CA ASP A 61 18.55 0.49 -7.89
C ASP A 61 19.17 -0.68 -7.11
N GLY A 62 19.13 -1.87 -7.72
CA GLY A 62 19.56 -3.11 -7.10
C GLY A 62 18.74 -3.44 -5.85
N THR A 63 19.30 -3.19 -4.66
CA THR A 63 18.63 -3.41 -3.37
C THR A 63 18.24 -2.14 -2.64
N ARG A 64 18.52 -0.97 -3.23
CA ARG A 64 18.27 0.35 -2.64
C ARG A 64 17.18 1.07 -3.41
N LEU A 65 16.41 1.87 -2.70
CA LEU A 65 15.50 2.82 -3.30
C LEU A 65 16.22 4.17 -3.47
N ARG A 66 15.92 4.89 -4.54
CA ARG A 66 16.51 6.21 -4.80
C ARG A 66 15.44 7.21 -5.22
N THR A 67 15.57 8.42 -4.70
CA THR A 67 14.76 9.57 -5.11
C THR A 67 15.67 10.81 -5.24
N PRO A 68 15.47 11.66 -6.26
CA PRO A 68 16.19 12.93 -6.39
C PRO A 68 15.68 13.98 -5.39
N GLU A 69 14.58 13.71 -4.68
CA GLU A 69 14.05 14.63 -3.68
C GLU A 69 15.02 14.75 -2.48
N PRO A 70 15.18 15.95 -1.89
CA PRO A 70 15.85 16.10 -0.62
C PRO A 70 14.95 15.58 0.50
N ARG A 71 15.52 15.15 1.63
CA ARG A 71 14.72 14.68 2.78
C ARG A 71 13.77 15.75 3.31
N ALA A 72 14.13 17.03 3.18
CA ALA A 72 13.27 18.15 3.57
C ALA A 72 11.97 18.25 2.75
N ALA A 73 11.88 17.61 1.57
CA ALA A 73 10.65 17.54 0.78
C ALA A 73 9.63 16.54 1.36
N LEU A 74 10.03 15.69 2.31
CA LEU A 74 9.11 14.77 2.97
C LEU A 74 8.10 15.53 3.82
N ARG A 75 6.82 15.29 3.56
CA ARG A 75 5.72 15.94 4.27
C ARG A 75 5.12 15.01 5.33
N PRO A 76 4.53 15.53 6.41
CA PRO A 76 3.68 14.72 7.29
C PRO A 76 2.51 14.13 6.51
N ILE A 77 1.96 13.01 6.97
CA ILE A 77 0.75 12.42 6.36
C ILE A 77 -0.41 13.42 6.37
N GLU A 78 -0.48 14.24 7.42
CA GLU A 78 -1.49 15.27 7.64
C GLU A 78 -1.48 16.38 6.59
N SER A 79 -0.45 16.43 5.72
CA SER A 79 -0.43 17.33 4.58
C SER A 79 -1.39 16.93 3.45
N VAL A 80 -1.93 15.71 3.47
CA VAL A 80 -2.99 15.27 2.55
C VAL A 80 -4.34 15.32 3.27
N PRO A 81 -5.30 16.12 2.78
CA PRO A 81 -6.65 16.13 3.32
C PRO A 81 -7.28 14.73 3.40
N THR A 82 -8.02 14.45 4.47
CA THR A 82 -8.58 13.11 4.71
C THR A 82 -9.56 12.65 3.62
N GLU A 83 -10.23 13.60 2.98
CA GLU A 83 -11.16 13.43 1.88
C GLU A 83 -10.46 12.95 0.59
N ASP A 84 -9.21 13.34 0.37
CA ASP A 84 -8.45 12.98 -0.84
C ASP A 84 -8.10 11.47 -0.85
N PHE A 85 -8.03 10.84 0.32
CA PHE A 85 -7.88 9.38 0.41
C PHE A 85 -9.08 8.64 -0.21
N ARG A 86 -10.27 9.26 -0.30
CA ARG A 86 -11.46 8.62 -0.89
C ARG A 86 -11.30 8.33 -2.37
N SER A 87 -10.34 8.94 -3.07
CA SER A 87 -10.04 8.63 -4.47
C SER A 87 -8.85 7.69 -4.64
N LEU A 88 -8.28 7.16 -3.56
CA LEU A 88 -7.05 6.37 -3.59
C LEU A 88 -7.24 4.93 -3.06
N VAL A 89 -6.33 4.05 -3.47
CA VAL A 89 -6.12 2.73 -2.88
C VAL A 89 -4.67 2.54 -2.48
N HIS A 90 -4.43 1.66 -1.52
CA HIS A 90 -3.10 1.12 -1.26
C HIS A 90 -3.20 -0.36 -0.88
N TYR A 91 -2.13 -1.11 -1.08
CA TYR A 91 -2.06 -2.50 -0.64
C TYR A 91 -1.21 -2.60 0.63
N ASP A 92 -1.83 -2.89 1.77
CA ASP A 92 -1.14 -3.13 3.04
C ASP A 92 -1.56 -4.49 3.62
N PRO A 93 -0.89 -5.59 3.21
CA PRO A 93 -1.14 -6.91 3.77
C PRO A 93 -0.49 -7.11 5.15
N TRP A 94 0.37 -6.19 5.59
CA TRP A 94 1.14 -6.29 6.85
C TRP A 94 0.51 -5.52 8.00
N TRP A 95 -0.59 -4.80 7.74
CA TRP A 95 -1.21 -3.89 8.70
C TRP A 95 -0.24 -2.85 9.25
N ALA A 96 0.63 -2.31 8.39
CA ALA A 96 1.62 -1.30 8.71
C ALA A 96 1.00 -0.15 9.54
N PHE A 97 -0.15 0.37 9.10
CA PHE A 97 -0.82 1.50 9.73
C PHE A 97 -1.49 1.19 11.08
N ARG A 98 -1.62 -0.07 11.51
CA ARG A 98 -2.15 -0.39 12.85
C ARG A 98 -1.19 -0.07 13.99
N GLY A 99 0.11 -0.05 13.73
CA GLY A 99 1.15 0.18 14.73
C GLY A 99 1.80 1.56 14.66
N VAL A 100 1.31 2.45 13.80
CA VAL A 100 1.88 3.77 13.59
C VAL A 100 1.55 4.69 14.77
N SER A 101 2.55 5.45 15.22
CA SER A 101 2.43 6.51 16.21
C SER A 101 2.79 7.87 15.60
N GLY A 102 2.40 8.95 16.26
CA GLY A 102 2.71 10.32 15.80
C GLY A 102 1.92 10.78 14.57
N VAL A 103 0.79 10.12 14.29
CA VAL A 103 -0.18 10.49 13.25
C VAL A 103 -1.56 10.59 13.90
N ASP A 104 -2.34 11.60 13.54
CA ASP A 104 -3.70 11.75 14.06
C ASP A 104 -4.60 10.57 13.63
N ARG A 105 -5.45 10.13 14.55
CA ARG A 105 -6.30 8.94 14.36
C ARG A 105 -7.23 9.09 13.15
N THR A 106 -7.67 10.29 12.83
CA THR A 106 -8.57 10.58 11.70
C THR A 106 -7.90 10.21 10.38
N TRP A 107 -6.60 10.51 10.22
CA TRP A 107 -5.83 10.12 9.04
C TRP A 107 -5.62 8.61 8.97
N ILE A 108 -5.33 7.97 10.10
CA ILE A 108 -5.21 6.51 10.15
C ILE A 108 -6.52 5.83 9.73
N GLN A 109 -7.68 6.34 10.18
CA GLN A 109 -8.98 5.81 9.76
C GLN A 109 -9.26 6.04 8.26
N ALA A 110 -8.94 7.23 7.74
CA ALA A 110 -9.08 7.53 6.32
C ALA A 110 -8.23 6.58 5.47
N ILE A 111 -6.98 6.33 5.88
CA ILE A 111 -6.06 5.40 5.22
C ILE A 111 -6.60 3.97 5.25
N PHE A 112 -7.11 3.48 6.39
CA PHE A 112 -7.67 2.11 6.43
C PHE A 112 -8.80 1.89 5.44
N GLY A 113 -9.58 2.92 5.12
CA GLY A 113 -10.62 2.86 4.10
C GLY A 113 -10.12 2.69 2.66
N THR A 114 -8.81 2.82 2.43
CA THR A 114 -8.18 2.69 1.10
C THR A 114 -7.46 1.35 0.91
N ASN A 115 -7.37 0.50 1.94
CA ASN A 115 -6.61 -0.76 1.85
C ASN A 115 -7.35 -1.81 1.01
N ILE A 116 -6.69 -2.34 -0.02
CA ILE A 116 -7.22 -3.37 -0.93
C ILE A 116 -6.71 -4.79 -0.64
N ALA A 117 -6.04 -5.03 0.49
CA ALA A 117 -5.47 -6.35 0.83
C ALA A 117 -6.50 -7.47 1.11
N ARG A 118 -7.81 -7.16 1.08
CA ARG A 118 -8.90 -8.13 1.28
C ARG A 118 -9.15 -8.94 0.02
N SER A 119 -9.82 -10.07 0.20
CA SER A 119 -10.32 -10.85 -0.94
C SER A 119 -11.47 -10.11 -1.63
N PHE A 120 -11.59 -10.27 -2.94
CA PHE A 120 -12.63 -9.68 -3.78
C PHE A 120 -13.17 -10.72 -4.75
N HIS A 121 -14.36 -10.47 -5.31
CA HIS A 121 -14.95 -11.34 -6.32
C HIS A 121 -14.83 -10.67 -7.69
N HIS A 122 -14.40 -11.44 -8.68
CA HIS A 122 -14.32 -10.99 -10.07
C HIS A 122 -14.57 -12.18 -10.99
N GLU A 123 -15.46 -12.02 -11.97
CA GLU A 123 -15.84 -13.06 -12.93
C GLU A 123 -16.17 -14.42 -12.28
N GLY A 124 -16.92 -14.40 -11.16
CA GLY A 124 -17.33 -15.61 -10.45
C GLY A 124 -16.22 -16.29 -9.63
N LYS A 125 -15.01 -15.72 -9.56
CA LYS A 125 -13.89 -16.24 -8.75
C LYS A 125 -13.70 -15.38 -7.50
N SER A 126 -13.39 -16.04 -6.38
CA SER A 126 -12.85 -15.38 -5.19
C SER A 126 -11.34 -15.24 -5.34
N LEU A 127 -10.86 -13.99 -5.34
CA LEU A 127 -9.46 -13.63 -5.56
C LEU A 127 -8.90 -12.90 -4.34
N LYS A 128 -7.61 -13.03 -4.11
CA LYS A 128 -6.88 -12.24 -3.12
C LYS A 128 -5.65 -11.60 -3.74
N ILE A 129 -5.50 -10.30 -3.57
CA ILE A 129 -4.30 -9.59 -4.00
C ILE A 129 -3.09 -10.16 -3.25
N HIS A 130 -2.09 -10.57 -4.03
CA HIS A 130 -0.84 -11.10 -3.54
C HIS A 130 0.27 -10.04 -3.57
N ASP A 131 0.31 -9.25 -4.65
CA ASP A 131 1.26 -8.16 -4.86
C ASP A 131 0.74 -7.13 -5.85
N LEU A 132 1.43 -5.99 -5.93
CA LEU A 132 1.26 -4.96 -6.95
C LEU A 132 2.56 -4.81 -7.73
N ARG A 133 2.49 -4.69 -9.06
CA ARG A 133 3.64 -4.39 -9.93
C ARG A 133 3.52 -2.97 -10.47
N PHE A 134 4.53 -2.15 -10.22
CA PHE A 134 4.61 -0.76 -10.65
C PHE A 134 5.63 -0.60 -11.78
N ALA A 135 5.53 0.48 -12.54
CA ALA A 135 6.59 0.86 -13.48
C ALA A 135 7.90 1.14 -12.72
N ASP A 136 9.04 1.13 -13.43
CA ASP A 136 10.38 1.34 -12.83
C ASP A 136 10.55 2.71 -12.14
N GLY A 137 9.70 3.69 -12.50
CA GLY A 137 9.61 5.00 -11.85
C GLY A 137 8.71 5.07 -10.62
N MET A 138 7.99 3.98 -10.32
CA MET A 138 6.92 3.88 -9.32
C MET A 138 5.86 4.99 -9.43
N ASP A 139 5.68 5.56 -10.62
CA ASP A 139 4.72 6.62 -10.95
C ASP A 139 3.37 6.07 -11.44
N ARG A 140 3.35 4.78 -11.81
CA ARG A 140 2.19 4.08 -12.34
C ARG A 140 2.14 2.64 -11.86
N LEU A 141 0.94 2.17 -11.52
CA LEU A 141 0.64 0.76 -11.31
C LEU A 141 0.48 0.09 -12.69
N GLU A 142 1.15 -1.03 -12.91
CA GLU A 142 1.09 -1.78 -14.17
C GLU A 142 0.26 -3.04 -14.05
N ALA A 143 0.29 -3.70 -12.88
CA ALA A 143 -0.57 -4.85 -12.63
C ALA A 143 -0.94 -5.04 -11.16
N VAL A 144 -2.18 -5.45 -10.93
CA VAL A 144 -2.61 -6.10 -9.69
C VAL A 144 -2.42 -7.60 -9.83
N ILE A 145 -1.58 -8.19 -8.99
CA ILE A 145 -1.27 -9.63 -9.02
C ILE A 145 -2.10 -10.29 -7.93
N ALA A 146 -3.11 -11.07 -8.31
CA ALA A 146 -3.99 -11.79 -7.41
C ALA A 146 -3.86 -13.30 -7.55
N LYS A 147 -4.34 -14.03 -6.54
CA LYS A 147 -4.46 -15.49 -6.56
C LYS A 147 -5.90 -15.91 -6.30
N ASP A 148 -6.35 -16.94 -7.02
CA ASP A 148 -7.61 -17.61 -6.72
C ASP A 148 -7.46 -18.62 -5.56
N GLU A 149 -8.55 -19.30 -5.22
CA GLU A 149 -8.58 -20.34 -4.18
C GLU A 149 -7.68 -21.55 -4.48
N PHE A 150 -7.31 -21.76 -5.74
CA PHE A 150 -6.37 -22.78 -6.20
C PHE A 150 -4.94 -22.26 -6.36
N PHE A 151 -4.65 -21.07 -5.82
CA PHE A 151 -3.36 -20.39 -5.90
C PHE A 151 -2.89 -20.05 -7.32
N ARG A 152 -3.79 -20.06 -8.31
CA ARG A 152 -3.45 -19.66 -9.69
C ARG A 152 -3.33 -18.15 -9.74
N VAL A 153 -2.25 -17.69 -10.37
CA VAL A 153 -1.97 -16.26 -10.52
C VAL A 153 -2.88 -15.68 -11.60
N ASN A 154 -3.52 -14.56 -11.28
CA ASN A 154 -4.30 -13.74 -12.18
C ASN A 154 -3.70 -12.33 -12.11
N GLU A 155 -3.34 -11.77 -13.26
CA GLU A 155 -2.84 -10.40 -13.36
C GLU A 155 -3.91 -9.53 -14.00
N PHE A 156 -4.14 -8.35 -13.43
CA PHE A 156 -5.08 -7.36 -13.96
C PHE A 156 -4.35 -6.06 -14.25
N GLN A 157 -4.60 -5.48 -15.41
CA GLN A 157 -4.11 -4.20 -15.89
C GLN A 157 -5.23 -3.15 -15.83
N ALA A 158 -4.87 -1.90 -16.16
CA ALA A 158 -5.82 -0.81 -16.24
C ALA A 158 -6.95 -1.14 -17.24
N GLY A 159 -8.20 -0.96 -16.79
CA GLY A 159 -9.41 -1.25 -17.56
C GLY A 159 -10.00 -2.64 -17.35
N GLU A 160 -9.25 -3.58 -16.76
CA GLU A 160 -9.76 -4.93 -16.46
C GLU A 160 -10.49 -4.99 -15.11
N ILE A 161 -10.10 -4.14 -14.15
CA ILE A 161 -10.74 -4.01 -12.83
C ILE A 161 -10.83 -2.54 -12.39
N ASP A 162 -11.88 -2.20 -11.65
CA ASP A 162 -11.98 -0.93 -10.93
C ASP A 162 -11.30 -1.05 -9.56
N LEU A 163 -10.17 -0.34 -9.40
CA LEU A 163 -9.41 -0.32 -8.14
C LEU A 163 -10.26 0.15 -6.95
N LEU A 164 -11.17 1.12 -7.15
CA LEU A 164 -11.93 1.70 -6.05
C LEU A 164 -12.99 0.74 -5.50
N GLU A 165 -13.51 -0.13 -6.36
CA GLU A 165 -14.42 -1.21 -5.95
C GLU A 165 -13.70 -2.25 -5.07
N LEU A 166 -12.39 -2.45 -5.24
CA LEU A 166 -11.60 -3.38 -4.41
C LEU A 166 -11.52 -2.97 -2.93
N ARG A 167 -11.78 -1.69 -2.61
CA ARG A 167 -11.89 -1.22 -1.22
C ARG A 167 -13.12 -1.79 -0.52
N ARG A 168 -14.12 -2.22 -1.30
CA ARG A 168 -15.44 -2.69 -0.84
C ARG A 168 -15.72 -4.09 -1.35
N SER A 169 -15.42 -5.07 -0.50
CA SER A 169 -16.04 -6.39 -0.54
C SER A 169 -16.54 -6.75 0.85
N SER A 170 -17.87 -6.77 0.96
CA SER A 170 -18.70 -6.84 2.15
C SER A 170 -18.56 -8.16 2.91
N HIS A 171 -18.15 -8.08 4.17
CA HIS A 171 -18.78 -8.87 5.24
C HIS A 171 -19.02 -7.96 6.44
N VAL A 172 -20.16 -7.27 6.42
CA VAL A 172 -21.00 -7.25 7.63
C VAL A 172 -21.66 -8.62 7.66
N GLY A 173 -21.04 -9.57 8.37
CA GLY A 173 -21.77 -10.71 8.93
C GLY A 173 -22.27 -10.29 10.32
N PRO A 174 -23.54 -10.52 10.69
CA PRO A 174 -24.03 -10.19 12.01
C PRO A 174 -23.38 -11.14 13.03
N ASN A 175 -23.05 -10.62 14.22
CA ASN A 175 -22.48 -11.32 15.38
C ASN A 175 -20.98 -11.62 15.32
N ASN A 176 -20.18 -10.66 15.77
CA ASN A 176 -19.02 -10.98 16.59
C ASN A 176 -19.04 -10.07 17.82
N HIS A 177 -19.82 -10.46 18.82
CA HIS A 177 -19.55 -10.04 20.19
C HIS A 177 -18.16 -10.55 20.56
N PRO A 178 -17.27 -9.73 21.14
CA PRO A 178 -16.05 -10.23 21.73
C PRO A 178 -16.43 -11.12 22.91
N THR A 179 -16.33 -12.43 22.74
CA THR A 179 -16.30 -13.36 23.86
C THR A 179 -15.04 -13.07 24.66
N LEU A 180 -15.22 -12.34 25.76
CA LEU A 180 -14.27 -12.25 26.86
C LEU A 180 -13.87 -13.67 27.25
N ARG A 181 -12.63 -14.06 26.97
CA ARG A 181 -12.04 -15.25 27.56
C ARG A 181 -11.86 -14.98 29.06
N PRO A 182 -12.38 -15.82 29.97
CA PRO A 182 -12.07 -15.67 31.38
C PRO A 182 -10.59 -15.96 31.61
N ALA A 183 -9.95 -15.08 32.37
CA ALA A 183 -8.57 -15.22 32.80
C ALA A 183 -8.38 -16.53 33.59
N LYS A 184 -7.31 -17.27 33.30
CA LYS A 184 -6.83 -18.32 34.21
C LYS A 184 -6.22 -17.62 35.43
N ALA A 185 -6.81 -17.86 36.59
CA ALA A 185 -6.20 -17.53 37.88
C ALA A 185 -4.98 -18.42 38.14
N LEU A 186 -3.96 -17.83 38.76
CA LEU A 186 -2.81 -18.49 39.39
C LEU A 186 -3.25 -19.22 40.66
#